data_AF-A0A543IHT5-F1
#
_entry.id   AF-A0A543IHT5-F1
#
_cell.length_a   1.000
_cell.length_b   1.000
_cell.length_c   1.000
_cell.angle_alpha   90.00
_cell.angle_beta   90.00
_cell.angle_gamma   90.00
#
_symmetry.space_group_name_H-M   'P 1'
#
loop_
_entity.id
_entity.type
_entity.pdbx_description
1 polymer ?
#
loop_
_entity_poly.entity_id
_entity_poly.type
_entity_poly.pdbx_seq_one_letter_code
_entity_poly.pdbx_strand_id
1 'polypeptide(L)'
;MGSKKKAFAVIIPALALATSACQVTPGGAAAPQPGQSTPAAADGSDLDGGGGRLDDVKNPGGPGGQQPGGQQPGGRQPGDGQQSPGDGQQPGGDQGDGQGDGQGNDQGQGDDQGDGQGNDQGQGNDQGDGQGNDQGQGNDQGNDQGDGQGDDQQVVIPELREDQYVPIQQAPRVRRPRTTRRGSTGVFSVDCGTNEGQAHSNPDNVVAAPGVANGAHHIHDYVGNLDTDAFSTDESLAAAGTTCENGDQSAYYWPVLRLRSGEDTSERAEQSRLDGNVGSIVEPTQARIEFLGNPRSRVTAMPRFLRLATGDAKAVTNGLQNAKAQWTCTGFEDRAFTDKYPLCPEGSLVTRVLNFGSCWDGQNTDSANHRDHVAFPDERTGACPEGTQAVPQLRMTLTYDVPAEPLAFALDSFPESGHDPVTDHGDFINVMNDELMQQVVNTINGRGGKGDRQGQGNDQGQGNDQDQGNDQGQGDGQDGGQGQDGGQEPAPTGDPVAPSQEPAAPPTQPTTRNRY
;
A
#
# COMPACT_ATOMS: atom_id res chain seq x y z
N MET A 1 50.22 -47.06 35.14
CA MET A 1 50.63 -45.91 34.30
C MET A 1 49.37 -45.34 33.67
N GLY A 2 49.01 -44.06 33.75
CA GLY A 2 49.56 -42.93 34.49
C GLY A 2 48.91 -41.63 33.98
N SER A 3 47.83 -41.17 34.63
CA SER A 3 47.10 -39.97 34.20
C SER A 3 47.47 -38.76 35.05
N LYS A 4 48.02 -37.71 34.42
CA LYS A 4 48.40 -36.45 35.08
C LYS A 4 47.21 -35.49 35.06
N LYS A 5 46.66 -35.16 36.23
CA LYS A 5 45.81 -33.98 36.38
C LYS A 5 46.69 -32.72 36.25
N LYS A 6 46.29 -31.77 35.40
CA LYS A 6 46.76 -30.38 35.44
C LYS A 6 45.59 -29.51 35.87
N ALA A 7 45.76 -28.77 36.95
CA ALA A 7 44.86 -27.67 37.30
C ALA A 7 45.39 -26.39 36.65
N PHE A 8 44.49 -25.56 36.14
CA PHE A 8 44.75 -24.16 35.83
C PHE A 8 43.83 -23.31 36.71
N ALA A 9 44.41 -22.34 37.43
CA ALA A 9 43.65 -21.38 38.21
C ALA A 9 43.20 -20.23 37.30
N VAL A 10 41.94 -19.81 37.45
CA VAL A 10 41.41 -18.59 36.81
C VAL A 10 41.43 -17.48 37.85
N ILE A 11 42.02 -16.34 37.48
CA ILE A 11 42.05 -15.13 38.32
C ILE A 11 40.81 -14.31 37.98
N ILE A 12 39.99 -14.01 38.99
CA ILE A 12 38.84 -13.12 38.88
C ILE A 12 39.28 -11.71 39.31
N PRO A 13 39.20 -10.69 38.44
CA PRO A 13 39.35 -9.30 38.86
C PRO A 13 38.04 -8.81 39.48
N ALA A 14 38.10 -8.32 40.72
CA ALA A 14 36.96 -7.68 41.36
C ALA A 14 36.80 -6.25 40.84
N LEU A 15 35.63 -5.93 40.27
CA LEU A 15 35.26 -4.57 39.87
C LEU A 15 34.55 -3.87 41.03
N ALA A 16 34.98 -2.65 41.36
CA ALA A 16 34.43 -1.90 42.48
C ALA A 16 33.12 -1.19 42.06
N LEU A 17 32.04 -1.42 42.82
CA LEU A 17 30.79 -0.68 42.71
C LEU A 17 30.91 0.66 43.46
N ALA A 18 30.87 1.77 42.72
CA ALA A 18 30.72 3.10 43.28
C ALA A 18 29.22 3.48 43.31
N THR A 19 28.62 3.51 44.49
CA THR A 19 27.23 3.95 44.67
C THR A 19 27.16 5.47 44.77
N SER A 20 26.58 6.13 43.77
CA SER A 20 26.09 7.51 43.88
C SER A 20 24.58 7.51 44.10
N ALA A 21 24.14 8.00 45.25
CA ALA A 21 22.74 8.21 45.54
C ALA A 21 22.36 9.67 45.21
N CYS A 22 21.54 9.87 44.18
CA CYS A 22 20.86 11.16 43.96
C CYS A 22 19.46 11.11 44.57
N GLN A 23 19.14 12.13 45.37
CA GLN A 23 17.86 12.25 46.07
C GLN A 23 16.80 12.80 45.11
N VAL A 24 15.65 12.13 45.03
CA VAL A 24 14.47 12.64 44.31
C VAL A 24 13.66 13.50 45.28
N THR A 25 13.47 14.78 44.93
CA THR A 25 12.57 15.69 45.65
C THR A 25 11.30 15.87 44.80
N PRO A 26 10.09 15.63 45.33
CA PRO A 26 8.86 15.74 44.54
C PRO A 26 8.46 17.20 44.35
N GLY A 27 8.47 17.67 43.09
CA GLY A 27 7.88 18.95 42.69
C GLY A 27 6.35 18.84 42.63
N GLY A 28 5.65 19.70 43.36
CA GLY A 28 4.18 19.67 43.47
C GLY A 28 3.45 20.26 42.27
N ALA A 29 2.21 19.83 42.07
CA ALA A 29 1.31 20.36 41.05
C ALA A 29 0.91 21.83 41.29
N ALA A 30 0.75 22.59 40.21
CA ALA A 30 0.14 23.92 40.22
C ALA A 30 -0.99 23.97 39.18
N ALA A 31 -2.16 24.46 39.59
CA ALA A 31 -3.36 24.56 38.77
C ALA A 31 -3.39 25.85 37.92
N PRO A 32 -4.15 25.90 36.81
CA PRO A 32 -4.29 27.11 36.00
C PRO A 32 -5.25 28.14 36.63
N GLN A 33 -4.92 29.42 36.50
CA GLN A 33 -5.83 30.55 36.76
C GLN A 33 -5.77 31.57 35.60
N PRO A 34 -6.83 32.35 35.36
CA PRO A 34 -7.13 32.81 34.00
C PRO A 34 -6.92 34.31 33.74
N GLY A 35 -6.75 34.63 32.47
CA GLY A 35 -7.25 35.86 31.84
C GLY A 35 -6.31 37.07 31.83
N GLN A 36 -6.12 37.63 30.64
CA GLN A 36 -6.51 39.03 30.38
C GLN A 36 -6.73 39.28 28.88
N SER A 37 -7.67 40.16 28.59
CA SER A 37 -8.27 40.39 27.27
C SER A 37 -7.80 41.71 26.64
N THR A 38 -7.50 41.68 25.34
CA THR A 38 -7.82 42.70 24.29
C THR A 38 -7.60 44.20 24.57
N PRO A 39 -7.19 44.99 23.56
CA PRO A 39 -8.24 45.64 22.77
C PRO A 39 -7.99 45.66 21.26
N ALA A 40 -9.08 45.68 20.50
CA ALA A 40 -9.13 46.12 19.11
C ALA A 40 -9.78 47.51 19.01
N ALA A 41 -9.34 48.31 18.05
CA ALA A 41 -10.03 49.49 17.49
C ALA A 41 -9.39 49.75 16.10
N ALA A 42 -10.05 49.99 14.97
CA ALA A 42 -11.38 50.51 14.57
C ALA A 42 -11.22 51.83 13.77
N ASP A 43 -11.89 51.85 12.61
CA ASP A 43 -12.13 52.90 11.60
C ASP A 43 -11.64 54.36 11.73
N GLY A 44 -11.33 54.95 10.55
CA GLY A 44 -11.09 56.39 10.37
C GLY A 44 -11.09 56.84 8.90
N SER A 45 -12.22 57.38 8.44
CA SER A 45 -12.58 57.82 7.07
C SER A 45 -11.81 59.01 6.45
N ASP A 46 -11.76 59.01 5.10
CA ASP A 46 -11.84 60.14 4.15
C ASP A 46 -10.94 61.40 4.25
N LEU A 47 -10.34 61.80 3.12
CA LEU A 47 -10.45 63.16 2.54
C LEU A 47 -9.92 63.25 1.08
N ASP A 48 -10.87 63.45 0.15
CA ASP A 48 -10.92 64.22 -1.12
C ASP A 48 -9.64 64.77 -1.84
N GLY A 49 -9.67 64.91 -3.19
CA GLY A 49 -8.66 65.76 -3.86
C GLY A 49 -8.40 65.79 -5.38
N GLY A 50 -9.27 65.29 -6.29
CA GLY A 50 -9.16 65.54 -7.75
C GLY A 50 -7.96 64.91 -8.52
N GLY A 51 -7.89 64.90 -9.85
CA GLY A 51 -8.83 65.36 -10.88
C GLY A 51 -8.13 65.46 -12.25
N GLY A 52 -8.58 64.70 -13.26
CA GLY A 52 -7.97 64.70 -14.60
C GLY A 52 -8.77 63.86 -15.59
N ARG A 53 -9.31 64.49 -16.63
CA ARG A 53 -10.22 63.93 -17.64
C ARG A 53 -9.67 64.26 -19.04
N LEU A 54 -10.33 63.73 -20.09
CA LEU A 54 -10.15 63.99 -21.54
C LEU A 54 -9.09 63.09 -22.23
N ASP A 55 -9.31 62.50 -23.42
CA ASP A 55 -10.52 62.41 -24.26
C ASP A 55 -10.48 61.22 -25.25
N ASP A 56 -11.67 60.91 -25.80
CA ASP A 56 -12.07 60.07 -26.95
C ASP A 56 -11.04 59.55 -27.99
N VAL A 57 -11.36 58.38 -28.60
CA VAL A 57 -11.78 58.27 -30.03
C VAL A 57 -12.36 56.87 -30.38
N LYS A 58 -13.70 56.81 -30.47
CA LYS A 58 -14.51 56.32 -31.62
C LYS A 58 -14.48 54.84 -32.10
N ASN A 59 -15.59 54.15 -31.83
CA ASN A 59 -16.12 52.95 -32.54
C ASN A 59 -16.63 53.33 -33.96
N PRO A 60 -16.78 52.40 -34.94
CA PRO A 60 -18.10 51.76 -35.14
C PRO A 60 -18.10 50.32 -35.72
N GLY A 61 -19.14 49.50 -35.42
CA GLY A 61 -19.50 48.35 -36.29
C GLY A 61 -20.28 47.17 -35.70
N GLY A 62 -21.52 47.36 -35.23
CA GLY A 62 -22.54 46.28 -35.21
C GLY A 62 -23.20 46.09 -36.59
N PRO A 63 -24.11 45.12 -36.83
CA PRO A 63 -25.17 44.60 -35.93
C PRO A 63 -25.27 43.04 -35.89
N GLY A 64 -26.17 42.37 -35.15
CA GLY A 64 -27.13 42.79 -34.10
C GLY A 64 -28.40 41.91 -34.03
N GLY A 65 -28.86 41.59 -32.81
CA GLY A 65 -30.20 41.07 -32.47
C GLY A 65 -30.36 39.53 -32.34
N GLN A 66 -31.31 38.98 -31.57
CA GLN A 66 -32.30 39.58 -30.65
C GLN A 66 -32.86 38.52 -29.66
N GLN A 67 -33.31 38.94 -28.46
CA GLN A 67 -34.01 38.13 -27.44
C GLN A 67 -35.29 38.86 -27.00
N PRO A 68 -36.40 38.16 -26.65
CA PRO A 68 -36.89 38.00 -25.25
C PRO A 68 -37.58 36.62 -25.00
N GLY A 69 -38.12 36.25 -23.81
CA GLY A 69 -38.07 36.83 -22.45
C GLY A 69 -39.33 36.52 -21.60
N GLY A 70 -39.15 36.02 -20.36
CA GLY A 70 -40.22 35.66 -19.38
C GLY A 70 -40.37 34.15 -19.14
N GLN A 71 -40.78 33.62 -17.98
CA GLN A 71 -41.34 34.22 -16.75
C GLN A 71 -40.94 33.43 -15.47
N GLN A 72 -41.10 34.05 -14.30
CA GLN A 72 -41.04 33.44 -12.95
C GLN A 72 -42.34 33.82 -12.19
N PRO A 73 -42.79 33.04 -11.18
CA PRO A 73 -42.71 33.51 -9.78
C PRO A 73 -42.42 32.35 -8.77
N GLY A 74 -41.56 32.51 -7.76
CA GLY A 74 -41.87 33.10 -6.44
C GLY A 74 -42.17 31.98 -5.40
N GLY A 75 -41.75 31.97 -4.14
CA GLY A 75 -41.01 32.93 -3.32
C GLY A 75 -41.64 33.07 -1.91
N ARG A 76 -40.98 32.61 -0.84
CA ARG A 76 -41.22 32.99 0.59
C ARG A 76 -40.18 32.39 1.55
N GLN A 77 -39.87 33.14 2.61
CA GLN A 77 -38.90 32.88 3.69
C GLN A 77 -39.39 33.66 4.96
N PRO A 78 -38.65 33.74 6.07
CA PRO A 78 -38.53 32.81 7.22
C PRO A 78 -39.34 33.26 8.48
N GLY A 79 -39.13 32.59 9.62
CA GLY A 79 -39.48 33.13 10.95
C GLY A 79 -38.93 32.28 12.12
N ASP A 80 -38.14 32.91 12.99
CA ASP A 80 -37.49 32.31 14.18
C ASP A 80 -38.42 32.18 15.40
N GLY A 81 -38.03 31.38 16.41
CA GLY A 81 -38.70 31.38 17.72
C GLY A 81 -38.19 30.35 18.73
N GLN A 82 -37.57 30.81 19.82
CA GLN A 82 -37.11 30.00 20.97
C GLN A 82 -38.26 29.61 21.91
N GLN A 83 -38.17 28.48 22.63
CA GLN A 83 -38.28 28.35 24.11
C GLN A 83 -38.38 26.89 24.61
N SER A 84 -38.04 26.69 25.87
CA SER A 84 -38.02 25.45 26.69
C SER A 84 -38.55 25.82 28.10
N PRO A 85 -38.80 24.93 29.09
CA PRO A 85 -39.04 23.47 29.14
C PRO A 85 -40.44 23.15 29.77
N GLY A 86 -40.73 21.88 30.12
CA GLY A 86 -41.87 21.54 30.99
C GLY A 86 -42.00 20.06 31.39
N ASP A 87 -41.78 19.76 32.68
CA ASP A 87 -41.99 18.44 33.30
C ASP A 87 -43.48 18.05 33.46
N GLY A 88 -43.81 16.75 33.58
CA GLY A 88 -45.18 16.35 33.95
C GLY A 88 -45.59 14.87 33.89
N GLN A 89 -45.07 14.04 34.81
CA GLN A 89 -45.81 13.01 35.58
C GLN A 89 -46.79 12.00 34.90
N GLN A 90 -46.43 10.72 34.99
CA GLN A 90 -47.31 9.53 35.19
C GLN A 90 -48.32 9.73 36.36
N PRO A 91 -49.41 8.92 36.58
CA PRO A 91 -49.43 7.43 36.42
C PRO A 91 -50.79 6.71 36.10
N GLY A 92 -50.75 5.37 36.08
CA GLY A 92 -51.90 4.45 36.31
C GLY A 92 -52.54 3.84 35.04
N GLY A 93 -52.91 2.56 34.96
CA GLY A 93 -52.75 1.41 35.87
C GLY A 93 -54.04 0.58 36.06
N ASP A 94 -54.05 -0.69 35.63
CA ASP A 94 -54.82 -1.84 36.17
C ASP A 94 -54.53 -3.11 35.33
N GLN A 95 -54.18 -4.27 35.92
CA GLN A 95 -55.02 -5.34 36.51
C GLN A 95 -55.88 -6.12 35.47
N GLY A 96 -55.94 -7.46 35.47
CA GLY A 96 -55.25 -8.44 36.32
C GLY A 96 -55.49 -9.91 35.90
N ASP A 97 -54.85 -10.82 36.65
CA ASP A 97 -55.27 -12.18 37.06
C ASP A 97 -55.48 -13.31 36.02
N GLY A 98 -55.10 -14.58 36.29
CA GLY A 98 -54.36 -15.14 37.44
C GLY A 98 -54.40 -16.69 37.53
N GLN A 99 -53.58 -17.25 38.43
CA GLN A 99 -53.67 -18.59 39.08
C GLN A 99 -53.50 -19.87 38.21
N GLY A 100 -52.87 -20.96 38.70
CA GLY A 100 -52.18 -21.17 39.99
C GLY A 100 -51.57 -22.58 40.16
N ASP A 101 -50.83 -22.74 41.28
CA ASP A 101 -50.51 -23.97 42.07
C ASP A 101 -49.81 -25.19 41.41
N GLY A 102 -48.84 -25.89 42.04
CA GLY A 102 -48.14 -25.67 43.32
C GLY A 102 -47.34 -26.92 43.80
N GLN A 103 -46.53 -26.76 44.86
CA GLN A 103 -45.80 -27.80 45.66
C GLN A 103 -44.61 -28.53 44.96
N GLY A 104 -43.48 -28.86 45.61
CA GLY A 104 -42.98 -28.54 46.96
C GLY A 104 -41.78 -29.43 47.40
N ASN A 105 -40.79 -28.79 48.05
CA ASN A 105 -39.69 -29.31 48.91
C ASN A 105 -38.40 -29.86 48.25
N ASP A 106 -37.20 -29.83 48.87
CA ASP A 106 -36.55 -28.97 49.91
C ASP A 106 -35.06 -29.43 50.03
N GLN A 107 -34.17 -28.59 50.58
CA GLN A 107 -32.76 -28.86 51.00
C GLN A 107 -31.69 -29.04 49.89
N GLY A 108 -30.55 -28.33 49.90
CA GLY A 108 -30.16 -27.18 50.75
C GLY A 108 -28.69 -26.74 50.61
N GLN A 109 -28.42 -25.50 51.08
CA GLN A 109 -27.14 -24.90 51.53
C GLN A 109 -25.97 -24.67 50.55
N GLY A 110 -25.39 -23.46 50.61
CA GLY A 110 -24.13 -23.08 49.97
C GLY A 110 -24.05 -21.58 49.67
N ASP A 111 -23.66 -20.76 50.65
CA ASP A 111 -23.40 -19.32 50.50
C ASP A 111 -22.12 -19.05 49.69
N ASP A 112 -22.08 -18.01 48.85
CA ASP A 112 -21.44 -16.71 49.19
C ASP A 112 -21.67 -15.65 48.07
N GLN A 113 -21.44 -14.37 48.38
CA GLN A 113 -21.55 -13.24 47.44
C GLN A 113 -20.17 -12.79 46.90
N GLY A 114 -20.12 -12.25 45.69
CA GLY A 114 -18.91 -11.61 45.17
C GLY A 114 -18.99 -11.14 43.72
N ASP A 115 -19.38 -9.87 43.52
CA ASP A 115 -19.15 -9.16 42.25
C ASP A 115 -17.65 -8.90 42.05
N GLY A 116 -17.13 -9.12 40.83
CA GLY A 116 -15.72 -8.95 40.52
C GLY A 116 -15.49 -8.43 39.10
N GLN A 117 -15.09 -7.16 38.99
CA GLN A 117 -14.63 -6.55 37.74
C GLN A 117 -13.21 -7.05 37.42
N GLY A 118 -13.00 -7.62 36.24
CA GLY A 118 -11.70 -8.12 35.79
C GLY A 118 -10.83 -7.05 35.15
N ASN A 119 -9.97 -6.40 35.94
CA ASN A 119 -8.70 -5.85 35.45
C ASN A 119 -7.68 -6.99 35.49
N ASP A 120 -7.02 -7.30 34.37
CA ASP A 120 -5.94 -8.30 34.37
C ASP A 120 -4.60 -7.67 33.95
N GLN A 121 -3.71 -7.50 34.94
CA GLN A 121 -2.31 -7.17 34.75
C GLN A 121 -1.49 -8.45 34.98
N GLY A 122 -1.27 -9.22 33.92
CA GLY A 122 -0.47 -10.45 33.97
C GLY A 122 1.03 -10.18 33.94
N GLN A 123 1.70 -10.16 35.10
CA GLN A 123 3.16 -10.25 35.18
C GLN A 123 3.62 -11.70 34.98
N GLY A 124 4.24 -11.99 33.84
CA GLY A 124 4.91 -13.25 33.56
C GLY A 124 6.43 -13.11 33.60
N ASN A 125 7.09 -13.75 34.57
CA ASN A 125 8.52 -13.97 34.55
C ASN A 125 8.83 -15.24 33.74
N ASP A 126 9.54 -15.14 32.64
CA ASP A 126 10.23 -16.29 32.05
C ASP A 126 11.67 -15.93 31.64
N GLN A 127 12.61 -16.77 32.08
CA GLN A 127 14.03 -16.65 31.75
C GLN A 127 14.34 -17.50 30.53
N GLY A 128 14.50 -16.86 29.37
CA GLY A 128 14.96 -17.48 28.13
C GLY A 128 16.23 -16.83 27.62
N ASP A 129 17.37 -17.49 27.76
CA ASP A 129 18.66 -17.03 27.21
C ASP A 129 18.66 -17.14 25.66
N GLY A 130 18.16 -16.10 25.00
CA GLY A 130 18.24 -15.91 23.54
C GLY A 130 19.11 -14.70 23.21
N GLN A 131 20.31 -14.94 22.68
CA GLN A 131 21.21 -13.86 22.22
C GLN A 131 20.76 -13.29 20.87
N GLY A 132 19.73 -12.45 20.90
CA GLY A 132 19.37 -11.55 19.81
C GLY A 132 19.85 -10.14 20.13
N ASN A 133 20.96 -9.70 19.53
CA ASN A 133 21.33 -8.29 19.53
C ASN A 133 20.53 -7.60 18.42
N ASP A 134 19.36 -7.07 18.77
CA ASP A 134 18.76 -5.98 18.00
C ASP A 134 18.22 -4.92 18.97
N GLN A 135 18.79 -3.73 18.92
CA GLN A 135 18.44 -2.65 19.83
C GLN A 135 17.39 -1.77 19.17
N GLY A 136 16.13 -2.00 19.51
CA GLY A 136 15.07 -1.04 19.23
C GLY A 136 15.40 0.33 19.85
N GLN A 137 15.62 1.30 18.98
CA GLN A 137 15.57 2.74 19.26
C GLN A 137 14.57 3.29 18.21
N GLY A 138 13.41 3.85 18.56
CA GLY A 138 13.00 4.43 19.83
C GLY A 138 13.14 5.94 19.76
N ASN A 139 12.07 6.58 19.28
CA ASN A 139 11.77 8.02 19.24
C ASN A 139 12.94 8.99 19.48
N ASP A 140 13.52 9.49 18.39
CA ASP A 140 14.23 10.78 18.40
C ASP A 140 13.41 11.84 17.64
N GLN A 141 12.36 12.32 18.32
CA GLN A 141 11.82 13.67 18.06
C GLN A 141 12.10 14.51 19.30
N GLY A 142 13.32 15.02 19.36
CA GLY A 142 13.74 15.99 20.36
C GLY A 142 12.98 17.30 20.17
N ASN A 143 12.03 17.58 21.07
CA ASN A 143 11.30 18.84 21.14
C ASN A 143 12.21 19.93 21.73
N ASP A 144 13.15 20.45 20.93
CA ASP A 144 14.12 21.47 21.38
C ASP A 144 13.58 22.89 21.14
N GLN A 145 12.90 23.44 22.15
CA GLN A 145 12.69 24.88 22.27
C GLN A 145 13.94 25.55 22.85
N GLY A 146 15.01 25.54 22.06
CA GLY A 146 16.26 26.24 22.34
C GLY A 146 16.37 27.51 21.49
N ASP A 147 16.53 28.67 22.13
CA ASP A 147 16.78 29.97 21.47
C ASP A 147 18.21 30.06 20.87
N GLY A 148 18.59 29.07 20.07
CA GLY A 148 19.84 29.02 19.31
C GLY A 148 19.63 29.56 17.90
N GLN A 149 20.57 30.37 17.42
CA GLN A 149 20.65 30.71 16.00
C GLN A 149 21.01 29.44 15.23
N GLY A 150 20.01 28.83 14.60
CA GLY A 150 20.20 27.60 13.82
C GLY A 150 21.10 27.86 12.61
N ASP A 151 22.22 27.15 12.54
CA ASP A 151 22.88 26.90 11.26
C ASP A 151 21.94 26.02 10.44
N ASP A 152 21.46 26.51 9.29
CA ASP A 152 20.72 25.73 8.30
C ASP A 152 21.60 24.57 7.80
N GLN A 153 21.54 23.42 8.47
CA GLN A 153 22.09 22.18 7.95
C GLN A 153 21.21 21.75 6.78
N GLN A 154 21.55 22.23 5.58
CA GLN A 154 20.97 21.77 4.33
C GLN A 154 21.02 20.25 4.29
N VAL A 155 19.84 19.62 4.24
CA VAL A 155 19.72 18.18 4.09
C VAL A 155 20.38 17.80 2.77
N VAL A 156 21.51 17.08 2.85
CA VAL A 156 22.26 16.66 1.66
C VAL A 156 21.55 15.47 1.04
N ILE A 157 20.60 15.78 0.15
CA ILE A 157 19.91 14.79 -0.68
C ILE A 157 20.94 14.16 -1.63
N PRO A 158 21.17 12.83 -1.59
CA PRO A 158 22.08 12.18 -2.53
C PRO A 158 21.57 12.33 -3.98
N GLU A 159 22.47 12.66 -4.90
CA GLU A 159 22.10 12.76 -6.32
C GLU A 159 21.76 11.38 -6.91
N LEU A 160 20.69 11.35 -7.72
CA LEU A 160 20.37 10.24 -8.61
C LEU A 160 21.52 10.01 -9.60
N ARG A 161 21.76 8.74 -9.92
CA ARG A 161 22.91 8.29 -10.72
C ARG A 161 22.43 7.51 -11.93
N GLU A 162 23.04 7.74 -13.08
CA GLU A 162 22.75 6.96 -14.30
C GLU A 162 22.95 5.44 -14.08
N ASP A 163 23.86 5.05 -13.18
CA ASP A 163 24.15 3.65 -12.83
C ASP A 163 23.06 2.94 -11.99
N GLN A 164 22.02 3.66 -11.57
CA GLN A 164 20.79 3.09 -11.01
C GLN A 164 19.83 2.61 -12.10
N TYR A 165 20.01 3.02 -13.37
CA TYR A 165 19.10 2.70 -14.48
C TYR A 165 19.75 1.67 -15.41
N VAL A 166 19.17 0.47 -15.48
CA VAL A 166 19.81 -0.67 -16.15
C VAL A 166 18.84 -1.36 -17.12
N PRO A 167 19.25 -1.70 -18.35
CA PRO A 167 18.45 -2.49 -19.28
C PRO A 167 17.93 -3.78 -18.65
N ILE A 168 16.62 -4.01 -18.72
CA ILE A 168 15.92 -5.12 -18.05
C ILE A 168 16.50 -6.50 -18.39
N GLN A 169 17.13 -6.66 -19.55
CA GLN A 169 17.76 -7.93 -19.95
C GLN A 169 18.87 -8.38 -18.98
N GLN A 170 19.48 -7.45 -18.23
CA GLN A 170 20.53 -7.71 -17.25
C GLN A 170 19.97 -8.13 -15.87
N ALA A 171 18.67 -8.01 -15.63
CA ALA A 171 18.06 -8.32 -14.35
C ALA A 171 18.16 -9.82 -14.00
N PRO A 172 18.34 -10.18 -12.72
CA PRO A 172 18.33 -11.56 -12.27
C PRO A 172 16.95 -12.20 -12.45
N ARG A 173 16.93 -13.50 -12.73
CA ARG A 173 15.69 -14.28 -12.90
C ARG A 173 14.89 -14.34 -11.59
N VAL A 174 13.60 -14.00 -11.65
CA VAL A 174 12.67 -14.19 -10.52
C VAL A 174 12.44 -15.67 -10.31
N ARG A 175 12.68 -16.16 -9.10
CA ARG A 175 12.45 -17.56 -8.73
C ARG A 175 11.03 -17.73 -8.23
N ARG A 176 10.28 -18.64 -8.85
CA ARG A 176 8.93 -19.05 -8.40
C ARG A 176 9.00 -20.46 -7.80
N PRO A 177 8.63 -20.68 -6.53
CA PRO A 177 8.61 -22.02 -5.94
C PRO A 177 7.63 -22.95 -6.66
N ARG A 178 7.96 -24.23 -6.78
CA ARG A 178 7.03 -25.23 -7.32
C ARG A 178 5.92 -25.53 -6.31
N THR A 179 4.67 -25.30 -6.71
CA THR A 179 3.50 -25.65 -5.92
C THR A 179 3.31 -27.16 -5.80
N THR A 180 2.99 -27.60 -4.59
CA THR A 180 2.72 -29.00 -4.26
C THR A 180 1.22 -29.30 -4.34
N ARG A 181 0.83 -30.59 -4.34
CA ARG A 181 -0.58 -31.02 -4.25
C ARG A 181 -1.33 -30.57 -2.99
N ARG A 182 -0.63 -30.00 -2.00
CA ARG A 182 -1.21 -29.43 -0.76
C ARG A 182 -1.27 -27.90 -0.77
N GLY A 183 -0.59 -27.27 -1.73
CA GLY A 183 -0.62 -25.83 -1.91
C GLY A 183 -1.94 -25.35 -2.50
N SER A 184 -2.17 -24.06 -2.37
CA SER A 184 -3.25 -23.32 -3.04
C SER A 184 -2.68 -22.64 -4.29
N THR A 185 -3.39 -22.75 -5.42
CA THR A 185 -2.98 -22.20 -6.72
C THR A 185 -3.95 -21.17 -7.26
N GLY A 186 -5.08 -20.94 -6.59
CA GLY A 186 -6.03 -19.92 -7.02
C GLY A 186 -5.48 -18.51 -6.79
N VAL A 187 -6.03 -17.58 -7.56
CA VAL A 187 -5.81 -16.15 -7.46
C VAL A 187 -7.18 -15.51 -7.29
N PHE A 188 -7.27 -14.51 -6.43
CA PHE A 188 -8.40 -13.60 -6.34
C PHE A 188 -7.92 -12.19 -6.68
N SER A 189 -8.59 -11.50 -7.58
CA SER A 189 -8.24 -10.14 -7.99
C SER A 189 -9.25 -9.14 -7.44
N VAL A 190 -8.79 -7.97 -7.06
CA VAL A 190 -9.63 -6.81 -6.73
C VAL A 190 -9.37 -5.74 -7.78
N ASP A 191 -10.43 -5.15 -8.32
CA ASP A 191 -10.34 -3.96 -9.15
C ASP A 191 -10.72 -2.74 -8.30
N CYS A 192 -9.79 -1.80 -8.21
CA CYS A 192 -9.90 -0.54 -7.46
C CYS A 192 -9.47 0.68 -8.30
N GLY A 193 -9.30 0.51 -9.61
CA GLY A 193 -8.77 1.53 -10.51
C GLY A 193 -7.28 1.87 -10.26
N THR A 194 -6.87 3.05 -10.75
CA THR A 194 -5.47 3.53 -10.80
C THR A 194 -5.18 4.72 -9.88
N ASN A 195 -6.15 5.11 -9.04
CA ASN A 195 -6.22 6.43 -8.40
C ASN A 195 -6.40 7.58 -9.43
N GLU A 196 -7.39 7.44 -10.34
CA GLU A 196 -7.61 8.36 -11.47
C GLU A 196 -7.65 9.83 -11.02
N GLY A 197 -6.78 10.66 -11.62
CA GLY A 197 -6.68 12.08 -11.29
C GLY A 197 -6.09 12.36 -9.91
N GLN A 198 -5.49 11.37 -9.27
CA GLN A 198 -4.92 11.42 -7.92
C GLN A 198 -5.95 11.79 -6.86
N ALA A 199 -7.11 11.12 -6.93
CA ALA A 199 -8.26 11.36 -6.06
C ALA A 199 -7.96 11.20 -4.57
N HIS A 200 -7.04 10.29 -4.20
CA HIS A 200 -6.52 10.17 -2.84
C HIS A 200 -5.01 9.94 -2.81
N SER A 201 -4.27 10.94 -2.34
CA SER A 201 -2.81 10.91 -2.21
C SER A 201 -2.33 11.86 -1.12
N ASN A 202 -1.47 11.40 -0.21
CA ASN A 202 -0.94 12.20 0.91
C ASN A 202 0.47 11.72 1.32
N PRO A 203 1.23 12.48 2.14
CA PRO A 203 2.56 12.10 2.60
C PRO A 203 2.57 11.39 3.99
N ASP A 204 1.44 10.82 4.41
CA ASP A 204 1.31 10.18 5.71
C ASP A 204 1.68 8.68 5.61
N ASN A 205 2.04 8.06 6.74
CA ASN A 205 2.14 6.60 6.81
C ASN A 205 1.44 6.08 8.08
N VAL A 206 0.16 5.72 7.95
CA VAL A 206 -0.65 5.23 9.07
C VAL A 206 -0.21 3.85 9.60
N VAL A 207 0.54 3.07 8.81
CA VAL A 207 1.13 1.80 9.28
C VAL A 207 2.41 2.06 10.07
N ALA A 208 3.38 2.80 9.50
CA ALA A 208 4.71 2.97 10.11
C ALA A 208 4.86 4.18 11.07
N ALA A 209 3.95 5.16 10.97
CA ALA A 209 3.97 6.40 11.75
C ALA A 209 2.54 6.92 12.07
N PRO A 210 1.66 6.11 12.70
CA PRO A 210 0.30 6.51 13.04
C PRO A 210 0.28 7.77 13.93
N GLY A 211 -0.62 8.70 13.60
CA GLY A 211 -0.76 10.00 14.25
C GLY A 211 0.21 11.09 13.77
N VAL A 212 1.09 10.80 12.80
CA VAL A 212 2.11 11.74 12.31
C VAL A 212 1.82 12.15 10.87
N ALA A 213 1.30 13.37 10.70
CA ALA A 213 1.16 14.00 9.39
C ALA A 213 2.54 14.22 8.74
N ASN A 214 2.64 14.00 7.42
CA ASN A 214 3.91 13.95 6.67
C ASN A 214 4.90 12.88 7.19
N GLY A 215 4.42 11.85 7.92
CA GLY A 215 5.27 10.82 8.51
C GLY A 215 6.11 10.01 7.50
N ALA A 216 5.75 10.05 6.21
CA ALA A 216 6.51 9.42 5.14
C ALA A 216 7.60 10.32 4.52
N HIS A 217 7.49 11.66 4.60
CA HIS A 217 8.31 12.63 3.84
C HIS A 217 8.23 12.52 2.30
N HIS A 218 7.37 11.65 1.78
CA HIS A 218 7.20 11.39 0.35
C HIS A 218 5.73 11.06 0.08
N ILE A 219 5.22 11.29 -1.13
CA ILE A 219 3.78 11.08 -1.40
C ILE A 219 3.48 9.60 -1.64
N HIS A 220 2.40 9.11 -1.04
CA HIS A 220 1.74 7.87 -1.41
C HIS A 220 0.53 8.13 -2.31
N ASP A 221 0.30 7.26 -3.30
CA ASP A 221 -1.00 7.13 -3.97
C ASP A 221 -1.77 5.97 -3.33
N TYR A 222 -3.10 6.12 -3.21
CA TYR A 222 -4.00 5.14 -2.58
C TYR A 222 -5.03 4.60 -3.57
N VAL A 223 -5.37 3.32 -3.46
CA VAL A 223 -6.60 2.75 -4.01
C VAL A 223 -7.34 1.95 -2.94
N GLY A 224 -8.65 1.76 -3.16
CA GLY A 224 -9.55 1.22 -2.15
C GLY A 224 -10.03 2.32 -1.22
N ASN A 225 -9.69 2.24 0.06
CA ASN A 225 -10.13 3.16 1.11
C ASN A 225 -9.94 4.65 0.73
N LEU A 226 -11.01 5.43 0.78
CA LEU A 226 -11.01 6.84 0.36
C LEU A 226 -10.59 7.84 1.46
N ASP A 227 -10.57 7.42 2.73
CA ASP A 227 -10.39 8.34 3.88
C ASP A 227 -9.08 8.08 4.65
N THR A 228 -8.16 7.28 4.11
CA THR A 228 -6.91 6.87 4.81
C THR A 228 -5.89 8.01 4.92
N ASP A 229 -5.57 8.42 6.13
CA ASP A 229 -4.63 9.50 6.47
C ASP A 229 -3.82 9.15 7.75
N ALA A 230 -2.95 10.05 8.20
CA ALA A 230 -2.19 9.89 9.44
C ALA A 230 -3.03 9.58 10.69
N PHE A 231 -4.29 10.02 10.75
CA PHE A 231 -5.14 9.97 11.94
C PHE A 231 -6.20 8.86 11.90
N SER A 232 -6.18 8.05 10.83
CA SER A 232 -7.16 7.01 10.59
C SER A 232 -7.12 5.90 11.64
N THR A 233 -8.31 5.53 12.13
CA THR A 233 -8.53 4.44 13.07
C THR A 233 -9.22 3.26 12.39
N ASP A 234 -9.27 2.11 13.05
CA ASP A 234 -10.01 0.95 12.53
C ASP A 234 -11.50 1.29 12.30
N GLU A 235 -12.09 2.19 13.09
CA GLU A 235 -13.44 2.70 12.91
C GLU A 235 -13.59 3.65 11.70
N SER A 236 -12.65 4.59 11.50
CA SER A 236 -12.74 5.50 10.34
C SER A 236 -12.54 4.73 9.04
N LEU A 237 -11.55 3.84 8.99
CA LEU A 237 -11.29 2.97 7.84
C LEU A 237 -12.50 2.07 7.53
N ALA A 238 -13.17 1.52 8.54
CA ALA A 238 -14.37 0.71 8.35
C ALA A 238 -15.65 1.51 8.01
N ALA A 239 -15.65 2.83 8.23
CA ALA A 239 -16.75 3.73 7.83
C ALA A 239 -16.55 4.34 6.44
N ALA A 240 -15.32 4.32 5.92
CA ALA A 240 -14.93 4.98 4.69
C ALA A 240 -15.60 4.41 3.43
N GLY A 241 -15.69 5.26 2.40
CA GLY A 241 -15.95 4.82 1.03
C GLY A 241 -14.77 4.06 0.42
N THR A 242 -14.98 3.48 -0.77
CA THR A 242 -13.92 2.76 -1.50
C THR A 242 -14.01 2.96 -3.01
N THR A 243 -12.86 2.92 -3.70
CA THR A 243 -12.76 2.80 -5.16
C THR A 243 -12.94 1.36 -5.67
N CYS A 244 -12.90 0.35 -4.80
CA CYS A 244 -12.95 -1.05 -5.21
C CYS A 244 -14.36 -1.51 -5.61
N GLU A 245 -14.52 -2.06 -6.82
CA GLU A 245 -15.84 -2.45 -7.38
C GLU A 245 -16.60 -3.49 -6.53
N ASN A 246 -15.86 -4.33 -5.79
CA ASN A 246 -16.40 -5.37 -4.93
C ASN A 246 -16.77 -4.88 -3.51
N GLY A 247 -16.65 -3.58 -3.22
CA GLY A 247 -16.90 -3.00 -1.91
C GLY A 247 -15.81 -3.27 -0.87
N ASP A 248 -14.60 -3.66 -1.30
CA ASP A 248 -13.44 -3.80 -0.41
C ASP A 248 -13.01 -2.43 0.14
N GLN A 249 -13.15 -2.21 1.43
CA GLN A 249 -12.74 -0.97 2.11
C GLN A 249 -11.24 -0.92 2.46
N SER A 250 -10.44 -1.92 2.05
CA SER A 250 -9.02 -1.99 2.40
C SER A 250 -8.22 -0.83 1.82
N ALA A 251 -7.18 -0.39 2.54
CA ALA A 251 -6.24 0.61 2.04
C ALA A 251 -5.08 -0.10 1.33
N TYR A 252 -4.83 0.24 0.07
CA TYR A 252 -3.70 -0.22 -0.72
C TYR A 252 -2.88 0.98 -1.17
N TYR A 253 -1.63 1.11 -0.73
CA TYR A 253 -0.85 2.31 -1.06
C TYR A 253 0.66 2.06 -1.26
N TRP A 254 1.28 2.97 -2.01
CA TRP A 254 2.67 2.88 -2.47
C TRP A 254 3.24 4.28 -2.72
N PRO A 255 4.57 4.49 -2.59
CA PRO A 255 5.21 5.74 -2.94
C PRO A 255 5.07 6.01 -4.43
N VAL A 256 4.85 7.28 -4.79
CA VAL A 256 4.59 7.67 -6.18
C VAL A 256 5.85 7.59 -7.05
N LEU A 257 5.62 7.53 -8.36
CA LEU A 257 6.68 7.70 -9.37
C LEU A 257 6.57 9.12 -9.93
N ARG A 258 7.69 9.81 -10.15
CA ARG A 258 7.73 11.15 -10.78
C ARG A 258 8.48 11.14 -12.10
N LEU A 259 7.97 11.88 -13.08
CA LEU A 259 8.76 12.34 -14.23
C LEU A 259 9.58 13.56 -13.82
N ARG A 260 10.91 13.47 -13.93
CA ARG A 260 11.86 14.49 -13.46
C ARG A 260 11.87 15.78 -14.28
N SER A 261 11.29 15.74 -15.48
CA SER A 261 11.12 16.89 -16.37
C SER A 261 9.83 17.70 -16.15
N GLY A 262 8.89 17.17 -15.35
CA GLY A 262 7.64 17.85 -15.01
C GLY A 262 7.73 18.65 -13.72
N GLU A 263 6.60 19.25 -13.32
CA GLU A 263 6.45 19.94 -12.04
C GLU A 263 5.14 19.52 -11.37
N ASP A 264 5.12 19.54 -10.03
CA ASP A 264 3.94 19.31 -9.21
C ASP A 264 3.72 20.53 -8.32
N THR A 265 2.71 21.32 -8.67
CA THR A 265 2.34 22.57 -8.03
C THR A 265 1.15 22.41 -7.06
N SER A 266 0.73 21.18 -6.78
CA SER A 266 -0.31 20.91 -5.79
C SER A 266 0.14 21.28 -4.37
N GLU A 267 -0.81 21.64 -3.51
CA GLU A 267 -0.54 21.98 -2.10
C GLU A 267 0.05 20.78 -1.33
N ARG A 268 -0.46 19.56 -1.57
CA ARG A 268 0.10 18.32 -1.00
C ARG A 268 1.57 18.07 -1.37
N ALA A 269 2.00 18.55 -2.54
CA ALA A 269 3.38 18.43 -2.98
C ALA A 269 4.29 19.54 -2.41
N GLU A 270 3.77 20.52 -1.66
CA GLU A 270 4.61 21.59 -1.10
C GLU A 270 5.67 21.06 -0.15
N GLN A 271 5.27 20.27 0.85
CA GLN A 271 6.20 19.65 1.78
C GLN A 271 7.09 18.62 1.07
N SER A 272 6.51 17.77 0.23
CA SER A 272 7.24 16.77 -0.58
C SER A 272 8.37 17.39 -1.42
N ARG A 273 8.16 18.58 -2.00
CA ARG A 273 9.20 19.34 -2.72
C ARG A 273 10.33 19.84 -1.81
N LEU A 274 10.05 20.19 -0.55
CA LEU A 274 11.07 20.54 0.45
C LEU A 274 11.88 19.31 0.87
N ASP A 275 11.23 18.14 0.93
CA ASP A 275 11.86 16.82 1.13
C ASP A 275 12.62 16.31 -0.12
N GLY A 276 12.74 17.11 -1.19
CA GLY A 276 13.53 16.81 -2.40
C GLY A 276 12.76 16.06 -3.50
N ASN A 277 11.51 15.69 -3.25
CA ASN A 277 10.66 14.98 -4.20
C ASN A 277 10.09 15.94 -5.26
N VAL A 278 10.87 16.11 -6.34
CA VAL A 278 10.59 17.02 -7.46
C VAL A 278 10.27 16.27 -8.75
N GLY A 279 9.44 16.88 -9.59
CA GLY A 279 8.87 16.26 -10.79
C GLY A 279 7.35 16.20 -10.74
N SER A 280 6.70 15.94 -11.87
CA SER A 280 5.26 15.66 -11.91
C SER A 280 5.01 14.20 -11.56
N ILE A 281 4.03 13.92 -10.70
CA ILE A 281 3.63 12.54 -10.39
C ILE A 281 3.07 11.84 -11.64
N VAL A 282 3.35 10.55 -11.77
CA VAL A 282 2.86 9.65 -12.81
C VAL A 282 1.81 8.73 -12.21
N GLU A 283 0.57 8.84 -12.67
CA GLU A 283 -0.46 7.85 -12.38
C GLU A 283 -0.11 6.51 -13.07
N PRO A 284 -0.24 5.35 -12.40
CA PRO A 284 -0.02 4.07 -13.04
C PRO A 284 -1.07 3.82 -14.13
N THR A 285 -0.65 3.41 -15.33
CA THR A 285 -1.56 3.00 -16.42
C THR A 285 -2.36 1.73 -16.09
N GLN A 286 -1.88 0.96 -15.11
CA GLN A 286 -2.61 -0.16 -14.50
C GLN A 286 -2.08 -0.36 -13.07
N ALA A 287 -3.00 -0.43 -12.10
CA ALA A 287 -2.74 -1.02 -10.79
C ALA A 287 -3.55 -2.32 -10.69
N ARG A 288 -2.87 -3.45 -10.43
CA ARG A 288 -3.49 -4.76 -10.28
C ARG A 288 -3.28 -5.26 -8.86
N ILE A 289 -4.39 -5.45 -8.13
CA ILE A 289 -4.41 -5.96 -6.77
C ILE A 289 -4.79 -7.45 -6.81
N GLU A 290 -3.89 -8.32 -6.38
CA GLU A 290 -4.08 -9.77 -6.40
C GLU A 290 -3.76 -10.42 -5.06
N PHE A 291 -4.56 -11.41 -4.69
CA PHE A 291 -4.34 -12.28 -3.56
C PHE A 291 -4.05 -13.70 -4.05
N LEU A 292 -2.84 -14.18 -3.75
CA LEU A 292 -2.28 -15.43 -4.26
C LEU A 292 -2.31 -16.54 -3.19
N GLY A 293 -2.34 -17.80 -3.65
CA GLY A 293 -2.18 -18.97 -2.79
C GLY A 293 -0.74 -19.27 -2.37
N ASN A 294 -0.58 -20.20 -1.42
CA ASN A 294 0.71 -20.65 -0.93
C ASN A 294 1.16 -21.97 -1.62
N PRO A 295 2.44 -22.12 -2.06
CA PRO A 295 2.93 -23.32 -2.73
C PRO A 295 2.91 -24.63 -1.91
N ARG A 296 2.79 -24.55 -0.58
CA ARG A 296 2.93 -25.68 0.37
C ARG A 296 1.67 -26.00 1.15
N SER A 297 0.83 -25.01 1.41
CA SER A 297 -0.42 -25.19 2.15
C SER A 297 -1.60 -24.46 1.50
N ARG A 298 -2.78 -24.75 2.04
CA ARG A 298 -3.93 -23.86 1.94
C ARG A 298 -3.66 -22.57 2.71
N VAL A 299 -4.35 -21.50 2.34
CA VAL A 299 -4.35 -20.25 3.10
C VAL A 299 -5.52 -20.19 4.08
N THR A 300 -5.35 -19.52 5.22
CA THR A 300 -6.41 -19.12 6.16
C THR A 300 -6.80 -17.65 5.93
N ALA A 301 -7.93 -17.19 6.48
CA ALA A 301 -8.32 -15.79 6.38
C ALA A 301 -7.31 -14.87 7.08
N MET A 302 -7.03 -13.71 6.49
CA MET A 302 -6.42 -12.61 7.24
C MET A 302 -7.46 -12.07 8.21
N PRO A 303 -7.10 -11.71 9.45
CA PRO A 303 -8.00 -10.93 10.30
C PRO A 303 -8.24 -9.55 9.68
N ARG A 304 -9.42 -8.98 9.93
CA ARG A 304 -9.66 -7.56 9.64
C ARG A 304 -8.69 -6.71 10.47
N PHE A 305 -8.26 -5.60 9.89
CA PHE A 305 -7.25 -4.66 10.37
C PHE A 305 -5.81 -5.19 10.45
N LEU A 306 -5.52 -6.33 9.77
CA LEU A 306 -4.13 -6.75 9.50
C LEU A 306 -3.40 -5.66 8.71
N ARG A 307 -2.26 -5.19 9.25
CA ARG A 307 -1.41 -4.15 8.67
C ARG A 307 -0.15 -4.80 8.09
N LEU A 308 0.08 -4.68 6.79
CA LEU A 308 1.25 -5.28 6.13
C LEU A 308 2.09 -4.21 5.46
N ALA A 309 3.41 -4.33 5.60
CA ALA A 309 4.40 -3.58 4.83
C ALA A 309 5.24 -4.53 3.97
N THR A 310 5.66 -4.08 2.79
CA THR A 310 6.69 -4.71 1.96
C THR A 310 7.68 -3.66 1.47
N GLY A 311 8.93 -4.05 1.20
CA GLY A 311 10.00 -3.06 1.00
C GLY A 311 10.46 -2.43 2.32
N ASP A 312 11.25 -1.36 2.21
CA ASP A 312 11.68 -0.50 3.32
C ASP A 312 12.08 0.88 2.79
N ALA A 313 11.28 1.90 3.12
CA ALA A 313 11.50 3.29 2.71
C ALA A 313 12.86 3.87 3.17
N LYS A 314 13.53 3.24 4.14
CA LYS A 314 14.83 3.63 4.71
C LYS A 314 15.91 2.58 4.44
N ALA A 315 15.76 1.72 3.43
CA ALA A 315 16.71 0.66 3.08
C ALA A 315 18.16 1.14 2.84
N VAL A 316 18.39 2.41 2.48
CA VAL A 316 19.74 3.02 2.40
C VAL A 316 20.43 3.07 3.77
N THR A 317 19.66 3.33 4.84
CA THR A 317 20.14 3.43 6.23
C THR A 317 20.04 2.09 6.96
N ASN A 318 18.92 1.37 6.79
CA ASN A 318 18.63 0.10 7.46
C ASN A 318 19.35 -1.10 6.81
N GLY A 319 19.77 -0.96 5.56
CA GLY A 319 20.35 -2.04 4.76
C GLY A 319 19.33 -2.85 3.98
N LEU A 320 19.83 -3.64 3.03
CA LEU A 320 19.03 -4.23 1.94
C LEU A 320 18.22 -5.49 2.31
N GLN A 321 18.15 -5.88 3.58
CA GLN A 321 17.40 -7.08 4.01
C GLN A 321 15.92 -7.00 3.61
N ASN A 322 15.35 -5.80 3.74
CA ASN A 322 13.94 -5.52 3.49
C ASN A 322 13.66 -4.93 2.09
N ALA A 323 14.68 -4.70 1.25
CA ALA A 323 14.51 -4.28 -0.13
C ALA A 323 13.88 -5.42 -0.96
N LYS A 324 12.55 -5.51 -0.93
CA LYS A 324 11.74 -6.61 -1.49
C LYS A 324 10.88 -6.23 -2.69
N ALA A 325 10.71 -4.94 -2.95
CA ALA A 325 10.06 -4.46 -4.16
C ALA A 325 10.82 -4.91 -5.42
N GLN A 326 10.09 -5.30 -6.46
CA GLN A 326 10.66 -5.82 -7.70
C GLN A 326 10.38 -4.88 -8.86
N TRP A 327 11.44 -4.42 -9.51
CA TRP A 327 11.41 -3.57 -10.69
C TRP A 327 11.61 -4.39 -11.96
N THR A 328 10.63 -4.40 -12.85
CA THR A 328 10.65 -5.14 -14.11
C THR A 328 10.01 -4.33 -15.25
N CYS A 329 9.79 -4.98 -16.40
CA CYS A 329 9.04 -4.43 -17.52
C CYS A 329 7.94 -5.39 -17.95
N THR A 330 6.87 -4.88 -18.58
CA THR A 330 5.87 -5.74 -19.22
C THR A 330 6.52 -6.64 -20.28
N GLY A 331 6.18 -7.92 -20.30
CA GLY A 331 6.82 -8.94 -21.13
C GLY A 331 8.18 -9.46 -20.60
N PHE A 332 8.64 -8.97 -19.43
CA PHE A 332 9.89 -9.39 -18.78
C PHE A 332 9.67 -9.87 -17.32
N GLU A 333 8.46 -10.26 -16.93
CA GLU A 333 8.06 -10.65 -15.56
C GLU A 333 8.71 -11.97 -15.05
N ASP A 334 9.65 -12.51 -15.82
CA ASP A 334 10.54 -13.62 -15.50
C ASP A 334 11.89 -13.18 -14.86
N ARG A 335 12.11 -11.85 -14.76
CA ARG A 335 13.27 -11.21 -14.13
C ARG A 335 12.88 -9.87 -13.51
N ALA A 336 13.63 -9.43 -12.51
CA ALA A 336 13.42 -8.14 -11.87
C ALA A 336 14.69 -7.71 -11.14
N PHE A 337 14.90 -6.40 -11.01
CA PHE A 337 15.85 -5.84 -10.06
C PHE A 337 15.16 -5.61 -8.70
N THR A 338 15.94 -5.56 -7.63
CA THR A 338 15.51 -5.07 -6.30
C THR A 338 16.30 -3.83 -5.87
N ASP A 339 17.17 -3.33 -6.76
CA ASP A 339 18.24 -2.36 -6.50
C ASP A 339 18.53 -1.44 -7.69
N LYS A 340 17.70 -1.50 -8.75
CA LYS A 340 17.85 -0.72 -9.99
C LYS A 340 16.49 -0.38 -10.59
N TYR A 341 16.40 0.80 -11.19
CA TYR A 341 15.33 1.14 -12.12
C TYR A 341 15.54 0.41 -13.46
N PRO A 342 14.48 -0.13 -14.08
CA PRO A 342 14.61 -0.89 -15.31
C PRO A 342 14.46 0.04 -16.51
N LEU A 343 15.42 0.00 -17.44
CA LEU A 343 15.24 0.58 -18.76
C LEU A 343 14.54 -0.45 -19.64
N CYS A 344 13.28 -0.16 -19.97
CA CYS A 344 12.40 -1.05 -20.72
C CYS A 344 12.59 -0.90 -22.25
N PRO A 345 12.49 -1.98 -23.03
CA PRO A 345 12.47 -1.89 -24.49
C PRO A 345 11.26 -1.13 -25.02
N GLU A 346 11.35 -0.66 -26.26
CA GLU A 346 10.21 -0.08 -26.98
C GLU A 346 8.99 -1.02 -26.95
N GLY A 347 7.82 -0.49 -26.60
CA GLY A 347 6.58 -1.24 -26.42
C GLY A 347 6.47 -2.02 -25.10
N SER A 348 7.46 -1.92 -24.21
CA SER A 348 7.41 -2.46 -22.83
C SER A 348 7.34 -1.30 -21.82
N LEU A 349 6.53 -1.44 -20.78
CA LEU A 349 6.28 -0.43 -19.76
C LEU A 349 6.98 -0.78 -18.44
N VAL A 350 7.41 0.23 -17.66
CA VAL A 350 8.03 0.01 -16.34
C VAL A 350 6.99 -0.59 -15.40
N THR A 351 7.33 -1.66 -14.69
CA THR A 351 6.42 -2.38 -13.80
C THR A 351 7.06 -2.59 -12.43
N ARG A 352 6.40 -2.12 -11.37
CA ARG A 352 6.72 -2.44 -9.97
C ARG A 352 5.86 -3.62 -9.52
N VAL A 353 6.46 -4.59 -8.83
CA VAL A 353 5.76 -5.74 -8.25
C VAL A 353 6.06 -5.79 -6.75
N LEU A 354 5.06 -5.44 -5.95
CA LEU A 354 5.12 -5.37 -4.50
C LEU A 354 4.45 -6.63 -3.94
N ASN A 355 5.24 -7.67 -3.70
CA ASN A 355 4.76 -8.89 -3.03
C ASN A 355 4.88 -8.72 -1.53
N PHE A 356 3.82 -8.99 -0.77
CA PHE A 356 3.83 -8.89 0.68
C PHE A 356 4.22 -10.21 1.34
N GLY A 357 4.61 -10.13 2.62
CA GLY A 357 4.69 -11.29 3.49
C GLY A 357 3.32 -11.97 3.59
N SER A 358 3.31 -13.30 3.77
CA SER A 358 2.07 -14.09 3.73
C SER A 358 2.07 -15.25 4.74
N CYS A 359 2.95 -15.19 5.72
CA CYS A 359 3.11 -16.20 6.76
C CYS A 359 2.90 -15.51 8.11
N TRP A 360 1.64 -15.46 8.52
CA TRP A 360 1.15 -14.73 9.69
C TRP A 360 1.31 -15.55 10.97
N ASP A 361 1.64 -14.90 12.09
CA ASP A 361 1.79 -15.55 13.41
C ASP A 361 0.50 -16.18 13.96
N GLY A 362 -0.66 -15.83 13.39
CA GLY A 362 -1.97 -16.36 13.75
C GLY A 362 -2.64 -15.67 14.93
N GLN A 363 -2.09 -14.55 15.41
CA GLN A 363 -2.58 -13.81 16.57
C GLN A 363 -2.69 -12.30 16.34
N ASN A 364 -1.64 -11.65 15.83
CA ASN A 364 -1.52 -10.20 15.87
C ASN A 364 -1.87 -9.53 14.53
N THR A 365 -2.72 -8.50 14.56
CA THR A 365 -3.03 -7.66 13.38
C THR A 365 -1.93 -6.66 13.06
N ASP A 366 -1.02 -6.42 14.01
CA ASP A 366 0.14 -5.54 13.87
C ASP A 366 1.20 -5.92 14.93
N SER A 367 2.44 -5.41 14.81
CA SER A 367 3.49 -5.58 15.81
C SER A 367 4.15 -4.24 16.15
N ALA A 368 4.91 -4.17 17.25
CA ALA A 368 5.55 -2.92 17.70
C ALA A 368 6.57 -2.32 16.71
N ASN A 369 6.97 -3.09 15.69
CA ASN A 369 7.81 -2.67 14.56
C ASN A 369 7.11 -2.79 13.20
N HIS A 370 5.79 -3.07 13.19
CA HIS A 370 4.92 -3.25 12.03
C HIS A 370 5.33 -4.36 11.03
N ARG A 371 6.17 -5.32 11.45
CA ARG A 371 6.74 -6.36 10.58
C ARG A 371 6.78 -7.76 11.18
N ASP A 372 7.15 -7.92 12.46
CA ASP A 372 7.40 -9.24 13.08
C ASP A 372 6.22 -10.22 13.06
N HIS A 373 4.98 -9.70 13.03
CA HIS A 373 3.78 -10.53 13.01
C HIS A 373 3.53 -11.25 11.67
N VAL A 374 4.23 -10.88 10.58
CA VAL A 374 4.13 -11.54 9.27
C VAL A 374 5.49 -11.74 8.58
N ALA A 375 5.81 -12.99 8.28
CA ALA A 375 7.01 -13.36 7.53
C ALA A 375 6.76 -13.57 6.02
N PHE A 376 7.83 -13.49 5.24
CA PHE A 376 7.87 -14.00 3.87
C PHE A 376 8.01 -15.54 3.85
N PRO A 377 7.35 -16.26 2.92
CA PRO A 377 7.64 -17.67 2.68
C PRO A 377 9.10 -17.89 2.23
N ASP A 378 9.69 -19.05 2.55
CA ASP A 378 11.03 -19.45 2.08
C ASP A 378 11.12 -19.38 0.56
N GLU A 379 12.01 -18.53 0.02
CA GLU A 379 12.09 -18.19 -1.41
C GLU A 379 12.32 -19.41 -2.33
N ARG A 380 12.86 -20.51 -1.80
CA ARG A 380 13.14 -21.74 -2.55
C ARG A 380 11.95 -22.72 -2.57
N THR A 381 11.18 -22.80 -1.49
CA THR A 381 10.12 -23.80 -1.32
C THR A 381 8.72 -23.22 -1.31
N GLY A 382 8.55 -21.97 -0.88
CA GLY A 382 7.24 -21.36 -0.58
C GLY A 382 6.63 -21.86 0.74
N ALA A 383 7.42 -22.47 1.62
CA ALA A 383 6.97 -22.86 2.95
C ALA A 383 6.95 -21.65 3.89
N CYS A 384 5.93 -21.56 4.74
CA CYS A 384 5.96 -20.63 5.86
C CYS A 384 6.89 -21.14 6.98
N PRO A 385 7.56 -20.24 7.71
CA PRO A 385 8.34 -20.60 8.90
C PRO A 385 7.50 -21.33 9.98
N GLU A 386 8.16 -22.10 10.84
CA GLU A 386 7.51 -22.69 12.01
C GLU A 386 6.93 -21.58 12.91
N GLY A 387 5.77 -21.85 13.53
CA GLY A 387 5.03 -20.85 14.31
C GLY A 387 4.12 -19.92 13.49
N THR A 388 4.16 -19.96 12.16
CA THR A 388 3.30 -19.14 11.28
C THR A 388 2.34 -19.99 10.43
N GLN A 389 1.26 -19.36 9.96
CA GLN A 389 0.29 -19.94 9.03
C GLN A 389 0.20 -19.11 7.74
N ALA A 390 -0.03 -19.78 6.61
CA ALA A 390 -0.18 -19.10 5.33
C ALA A 390 -1.53 -18.34 5.27
N VAL A 391 -1.48 -17.07 4.94
CA VAL A 391 -2.62 -16.23 4.55
C VAL A 391 -2.55 -15.91 3.05
N PRO A 392 -3.62 -15.40 2.39
CA PRO A 392 -3.52 -14.88 1.03
C PRO A 392 -2.33 -13.93 0.87
N GLN A 393 -1.44 -14.21 -0.08
CA GLN A 393 -0.34 -13.29 -0.37
C GLN A 393 -0.86 -12.13 -1.22
N LEU A 394 -0.90 -10.93 -0.65
CA LEU A 394 -1.12 -9.71 -1.42
C LEU A 394 0.06 -9.49 -2.39
N ARG A 395 -0.27 -9.16 -3.63
CA ARG A 395 0.61 -8.61 -4.66
C ARG A 395 -0.06 -7.37 -5.25
N MET A 396 0.63 -6.24 -5.20
CA MET A 396 0.33 -5.09 -6.05
C MET A 396 1.25 -5.13 -7.27
N THR A 397 0.70 -4.96 -8.47
CA THR A 397 1.48 -4.81 -9.70
C THR A 397 1.10 -3.47 -10.34
N LEU A 398 2.07 -2.57 -10.46
CA LEU A 398 1.88 -1.17 -10.85
C LEU A 398 2.67 -0.91 -12.13
N THR A 399 1.98 -0.56 -13.20
CA THR A 399 2.57 -0.37 -14.53
C THR A 399 2.53 1.10 -14.94
N TYR A 400 3.65 1.63 -15.44
CA TYR A 400 3.83 3.05 -15.75
C TYR A 400 4.38 3.24 -17.17
N ASP A 401 3.80 4.20 -17.89
CA ASP A 401 4.35 4.71 -19.16
C ASP A 401 5.30 5.88 -18.84
N VAL A 402 6.60 5.58 -18.85
CA VAL A 402 7.69 6.53 -18.58
C VAL A 402 8.83 6.33 -19.57
N PRO A 403 9.61 7.38 -19.91
CA PRO A 403 10.72 7.26 -20.84
C PRO A 403 11.74 6.21 -20.39
N ALA A 404 12.19 5.38 -21.34
CA ALA A 404 13.29 4.42 -21.14
C ALA A 404 14.67 5.11 -21.18
N GLU A 405 14.81 6.21 -20.44
CA GLU A 405 15.99 7.07 -20.38
C GLU A 405 16.48 7.20 -18.92
N PRO A 406 17.79 7.07 -18.64
CA PRO A 406 18.32 7.32 -17.29
C PRO A 406 17.93 8.70 -16.76
N LEU A 407 17.66 8.79 -15.45
CA LEU A 407 17.28 10.01 -14.76
C LEU A 407 15.94 10.65 -15.21
N ALA A 408 15.19 10.07 -16.16
CA ALA A 408 13.94 10.64 -16.65
C ALA A 408 12.77 10.47 -15.66
N PHE A 409 12.79 9.41 -14.85
CA PHE A 409 11.81 9.13 -13.80
C PHE A 409 12.51 8.70 -12.51
N ALA A 410 11.87 8.91 -11.35
CA ALA A 410 12.37 8.39 -10.07
C ALA A 410 11.21 8.11 -9.10
N LEU A 411 11.48 7.31 -8.07
CA LEU A 411 10.55 7.09 -6.97
C LEU A 411 10.61 8.23 -5.94
N ASP A 412 9.47 8.55 -5.35
CA ASP A 412 9.38 9.36 -4.14
C ASP A 412 10.03 8.64 -2.95
N SER A 413 10.87 9.34 -2.17
CA SER A 413 11.60 8.76 -1.03
C SER A 413 11.89 9.79 0.07
N PHE A 414 12.36 9.32 1.22
CA PHE A 414 13.04 10.16 2.22
C PHE A 414 14.22 10.94 1.59
N PRO A 415 14.49 12.18 2.04
CA PRO A 415 15.56 13.03 1.51
C PRO A 415 16.93 12.35 1.51
N GLU A 416 17.30 11.71 2.63
CA GLU A 416 18.59 11.03 2.81
C GLU A 416 18.76 9.78 1.94
N SER A 417 17.68 9.29 1.33
CA SER A 417 17.70 8.10 0.47
C SER A 417 17.93 8.43 -1.02
N GLY A 418 17.81 9.69 -1.42
CA GLY A 418 18.19 10.15 -2.78
C GLY A 418 17.48 9.42 -3.92
N HIS A 419 16.23 9.01 -3.72
CA HIS A 419 15.42 8.23 -4.66
C HIS A 419 16.07 6.89 -5.09
N ASP A 420 16.88 6.25 -4.25
CA ASP A 420 17.50 4.97 -4.59
C ASP A 420 16.43 3.84 -4.67
N PRO A 421 16.33 3.08 -5.77
CA PRO A 421 15.24 2.12 -6.01
C PRO A 421 15.12 0.99 -4.97
N VAL A 422 16.14 0.80 -4.11
CA VAL A 422 16.06 -0.09 -2.94
C VAL A 422 15.02 0.35 -1.90
N THR A 423 14.63 1.63 -1.90
CA THR A 423 13.63 2.17 -0.97
C THR A 423 12.19 1.99 -1.43
N ASP A 424 11.97 1.32 -2.57
CA ASP A 424 10.61 1.01 -3.00
C ASP A 424 9.91 0.06 -2.01
N HIS A 425 8.65 0.37 -1.74
CA HIS A 425 7.83 -0.25 -0.70
C HIS A 425 6.35 -0.18 -1.07
N GLY A 426 5.51 -0.81 -0.25
CA GLY A 426 4.07 -0.69 -0.31
C GLY A 426 3.48 -1.13 1.02
N ASP A 427 2.33 -0.57 1.35
CA ASP A 427 1.66 -0.76 2.63
C ASP A 427 0.19 -1.10 2.39
N PHE A 428 -0.38 -1.86 3.32
CA PHE A 428 -1.74 -2.39 3.22
C PHE A 428 -2.41 -2.47 4.58
N ILE A 429 -3.69 -2.08 4.65
CA ILE A 429 -4.56 -2.36 5.79
C ILE A 429 -5.76 -3.15 5.29
N ASN A 430 -5.91 -4.39 5.75
CA ASN A 430 -7.05 -5.23 5.43
C ASN A 430 -8.32 -4.71 6.11
N VAL A 431 -9.27 -4.16 5.37
CA VAL A 431 -10.58 -3.72 5.91
C VAL A 431 -11.73 -4.53 5.33
N MET A 432 -11.43 -5.57 4.53
CA MET A 432 -12.42 -6.56 4.07
C MET A 432 -13.26 -7.09 5.24
N ASN A 433 -14.57 -7.18 5.03
CA ASN A 433 -15.45 -7.87 5.96
C ASN A 433 -15.26 -9.40 5.86
N ASP A 434 -15.77 -10.13 6.84
CA ASP A 434 -15.63 -11.60 6.92
C ASP A 434 -16.17 -12.33 5.68
N GLU A 435 -17.25 -11.84 5.07
CA GLU A 435 -17.85 -12.45 3.88
C GLU A 435 -16.91 -12.37 2.66
N LEU A 436 -16.41 -11.17 2.37
CA LEU A 436 -15.45 -10.94 1.29
C LEU A 436 -14.14 -11.70 1.55
N MET A 437 -13.61 -11.67 2.77
CA MET A 437 -12.39 -12.40 3.09
C MET A 437 -12.56 -13.92 2.96
N GLN A 438 -13.73 -14.47 3.31
CA GLN A 438 -14.04 -15.88 3.04
C GLN A 438 -14.20 -16.17 1.53
N GLN A 439 -14.71 -15.24 0.73
CA GLN A 439 -14.74 -15.38 -0.74
C GLN A 439 -13.34 -15.47 -1.34
N VAL A 440 -12.42 -14.60 -0.90
CA VAL A 440 -10.99 -14.62 -1.27
C VAL A 440 -10.37 -15.98 -0.91
N VAL A 441 -10.50 -16.40 0.35
CA VAL A 441 -9.96 -17.67 0.86
C VAL A 441 -10.54 -18.87 0.11
N ASN A 442 -11.83 -18.88 -0.20
CA ASN A 442 -12.48 -19.99 -0.92
C ASN A 442 -12.06 -20.05 -2.39
N THR A 443 -11.88 -18.90 -3.06
CA THR A 443 -11.36 -18.82 -4.43
C THR A 443 -9.93 -19.37 -4.49
N ILE A 444 -9.03 -18.84 -3.67
CA ILE A 444 -7.60 -19.21 -3.63
C ILE A 444 -7.42 -20.71 -3.32
N ASN A 445 -8.19 -21.21 -2.36
CA ASN A 445 -8.12 -22.61 -1.94
C ASN A 445 -8.90 -23.60 -2.83
N GLY A 446 -9.50 -23.16 -3.94
CA GLY A 446 -10.28 -24.04 -4.82
C GLY A 446 -11.53 -24.64 -4.17
N ARG A 447 -12.13 -23.94 -3.19
CA ARG A 447 -13.44 -24.25 -2.61
C ARG A 447 -14.59 -23.52 -3.31
N GLY A 448 -14.29 -22.49 -4.11
CA GLY A 448 -15.22 -21.93 -5.10
C GLY A 448 -15.64 -23.02 -6.08
N GLY A 449 -16.81 -23.62 -5.83
CA GLY A 449 -17.36 -24.68 -6.66
C GLY A 449 -17.75 -24.18 -8.04
N LYS A 450 -18.03 -25.11 -8.96
CA LYS A 450 -18.61 -24.84 -10.28
C LYS A 450 -19.99 -24.16 -10.09
N GLY A 451 -20.02 -22.84 -10.06
CA GLY A 451 -21.23 -22.03 -9.86
C GLY A 451 -21.00 -20.58 -10.30
N ASP A 452 -20.07 -19.90 -9.63
CA ASP A 452 -19.96 -18.45 -9.73
C ASP A 452 -18.93 -18.02 -10.79
N ARG A 453 -19.35 -18.10 -12.06
CA ARG A 453 -18.71 -17.34 -13.15
C ARG A 453 -19.23 -15.90 -13.18
N GLN A 454 -18.93 -15.14 -12.14
CA GLN A 454 -18.97 -13.68 -12.17
C GLN A 454 -17.59 -13.21 -11.70
N GLY A 455 -16.78 -12.82 -12.68
CA GLY A 455 -15.32 -12.74 -12.55
C GLY A 455 -14.62 -13.11 -13.87
N GLN A 456 -15.16 -12.63 -15.00
CA GLN A 456 -14.52 -12.78 -16.31
C GLN A 456 -13.68 -11.54 -16.63
N GLY A 457 -12.55 -11.39 -15.94
CA GLY A 457 -11.42 -10.65 -16.47
C GLY A 457 -10.75 -11.51 -17.54
N ASN A 458 -10.67 -11.03 -18.78
CA ASN A 458 -10.02 -11.75 -19.87
C ASN A 458 -8.49 -11.65 -19.74
N ASP A 459 -7.84 -12.74 -19.32
CA ASP A 459 -6.41 -12.94 -19.58
C ASP A 459 -6.22 -14.22 -20.41
N GLN A 460 -5.97 -14.04 -21.71
CA GLN A 460 -5.58 -15.13 -22.62
C GLN A 460 -4.06 -15.23 -22.74
N GLY A 461 -3.39 -15.52 -21.61
CA GLY A 461 -2.01 -15.98 -21.60
C GLY A 461 -1.86 -17.33 -22.30
N GLN A 462 -1.54 -17.32 -23.60
CA GLN A 462 -1.31 -18.54 -24.40
C GLN A 462 0.02 -19.22 -24.04
N GLY A 463 0.00 -20.07 -23.01
CA GLY A 463 1.10 -20.99 -22.69
C GLY A 463 1.02 -22.29 -23.52
N ASN A 464 1.84 -22.41 -24.56
CA ASN A 464 1.97 -23.64 -25.36
C ASN A 464 2.90 -24.67 -24.66
N ASP A 465 2.37 -25.43 -23.70
CA ASP A 465 3.06 -26.62 -23.18
C ASP A 465 2.77 -27.86 -24.04
N GLN A 466 3.66 -28.13 -25.01
CA GLN A 466 3.74 -29.43 -25.67
C GLN A 466 4.68 -30.35 -24.86
N ASP A 467 4.14 -31.05 -23.86
CA ASP A 467 4.88 -32.14 -23.19
C ASP A 467 4.72 -33.45 -23.99
N GLN A 468 5.78 -33.88 -24.66
CA GLN A 468 5.82 -35.15 -25.39
C GLN A 468 6.11 -36.32 -24.44
N GLY A 469 5.11 -36.67 -23.63
CA GLY A 469 5.09 -37.86 -22.79
C GLY A 469 4.87 -39.14 -23.60
N ASN A 470 5.97 -39.76 -24.05
CA ASN A 470 5.96 -41.05 -24.75
C ASN A 470 5.66 -42.21 -23.76
N ASP A 471 4.48 -42.85 -23.86
CA ASP A 471 4.17 -44.11 -23.15
C ASP A 471 3.68 -45.18 -24.13
N GLN A 472 4.19 -46.40 -23.97
CA GLN A 472 3.98 -47.54 -24.87
C GLN A 472 3.02 -48.55 -24.22
N GLY A 473 1.73 -48.45 -24.52
CA GLY A 473 0.70 -49.42 -24.13
C GLY A 473 0.16 -50.19 -25.34
N GLN A 474 0.62 -51.43 -25.54
CA GLN A 474 0.11 -52.31 -26.61
C GLN A 474 -1.30 -52.85 -26.28
N GLY A 475 -2.17 -52.94 -27.28
CA GLY A 475 -3.48 -53.59 -27.19
C GLY A 475 -4.08 -53.82 -28.57
N ASP A 476 -4.13 -55.08 -29.00
CA ASP A 476 -4.51 -55.47 -30.36
C ASP A 476 -6.03 -55.36 -30.65
N GLY A 477 -6.38 -55.06 -31.90
CA GLY A 477 -7.75 -55.08 -32.41
C GLY A 477 -7.78 -54.99 -33.94
N GLN A 478 -8.41 -55.97 -34.62
CA GLN A 478 -8.30 -56.21 -36.06
C GLN A 478 -9.47 -55.63 -36.89
N ASP A 479 -9.31 -55.76 -38.22
CA ASP A 479 -10.26 -55.48 -39.32
C ASP A 479 -10.62 -53.99 -39.58
N GLY A 480 -10.77 -53.53 -40.83
CA GLY A 480 -10.64 -54.22 -42.12
C GLY A 480 -11.67 -53.68 -43.13
N GLY A 481 -11.24 -53.21 -44.32
CA GLY A 481 -12.18 -52.75 -45.35
C GLY A 481 -11.55 -51.88 -46.44
N GLN A 482 -11.76 -52.27 -47.70
CA GLN A 482 -11.25 -51.59 -48.90
C GLN A 482 -12.33 -50.69 -49.53
N GLY A 483 -11.92 -49.67 -50.29
CA GLY A 483 -12.81 -48.89 -51.18
C GLY A 483 -11.99 -47.98 -52.10
N GLN A 484 -12.15 -48.13 -53.42
CA GLN A 484 -11.38 -47.42 -54.46
C GLN A 484 -12.24 -46.42 -55.24
N ASP A 485 -11.54 -45.60 -56.05
CA ASP A 485 -12.05 -44.76 -57.16
C ASP A 485 -12.95 -43.56 -56.80
N GLY A 486 -12.94 -42.44 -57.53
CA GLY A 486 -12.12 -42.04 -58.68
C GLY A 486 -12.26 -40.53 -58.91
N GLY A 487 -11.24 -39.87 -59.49
CA GLY A 487 -11.16 -38.40 -59.49
C GLY A 487 -11.72 -37.69 -60.73
N GLN A 488 -11.69 -36.35 -60.72
CA GLN A 488 -11.59 -35.50 -61.91
C GLN A 488 -11.21 -34.04 -61.54
N GLU A 489 -10.09 -33.58 -62.11
CA GLU A 489 -9.69 -32.17 -62.27
C GLU A 489 -10.28 -31.62 -63.60
N PRO A 490 -10.35 -30.29 -63.88
CA PRO A 490 -9.20 -29.36 -63.80
C PRO A 490 -9.48 -27.91 -63.33
N ALA A 491 -8.38 -27.15 -63.14
CA ALA A 491 -8.34 -25.73 -62.81
C ALA A 491 -8.80 -24.79 -63.97
N PRO A 492 -8.87 -23.47 -63.71
CA PRO A 492 -7.80 -22.63 -64.26
C PRO A 492 -7.17 -21.61 -63.29
N THR A 493 -6.10 -20.99 -63.77
CA THR A 493 -5.09 -20.16 -63.10
C THR A 493 -5.50 -18.72 -62.77
N GLY A 494 -4.92 -18.18 -61.68
CA GLY A 494 -4.81 -16.74 -61.41
C GLY A 494 -3.58 -16.46 -60.53
N ASP A 495 -2.77 -15.45 -60.89
CA ASP A 495 -1.41 -15.25 -60.36
C ASP A 495 -1.34 -14.61 -58.94
N PRO A 496 -0.27 -14.87 -58.16
CA PRO A 496 -0.07 -14.27 -56.85
C PRO A 496 0.48 -12.83 -56.93
N VAL A 497 -0.09 -11.94 -56.10
CA VAL A 497 0.37 -10.54 -55.95
C VAL A 497 1.64 -10.47 -55.10
N ALA A 498 2.65 -9.74 -55.58
CA ALA A 498 3.92 -9.53 -54.90
C ALA A 498 3.85 -8.40 -53.84
N PRO A 499 4.68 -8.43 -52.79
CA PRO A 499 4.68 -7.40 -51.74
C PRO A 499 5.27 -6.06 -52.22
N SER A 500 4.68 -4.96 -51.75
CA SER A 500 5.10 -3.59 -52.00
C SER A 500 6.41 -3.24 -51.28
N GLN A 501 7.33 -2.60 -51.99
CA GLN A 501 8.64 -2.17 -51.47
C GLN A 501 8.56 -0.80 -50.78
N GLU A 502 9.29 -0.66 -49.67
CA GLU A 502 9.53 0.63 -49.01
C GLU A 502 10.49 1.52 -49.82
N PRO A 503 10.38 2.86 -49.74
CA PRO A 503 11.30 3.79 -50.39
C PRO A 503 12.64 3.88 -49.63
N ALA A 504 13.75 3.73 -50.36
CA ALA A 504 15.10 3.76 -49.80
C ALA A 504 15.54 5.16 -49.29
N ALA A 505 16.27 5.17 -48.18
CA ALA A 505 16.90 6.37 -47.62
C ALA A 505 18.05 6.92 -48.49
N PRO A 506 18.30 8.25 -48.49
CA PRO A 506 19.39 8.85 -49.26
C PRO A 506 20.78 8.58 -48.62
N PRO A 507 21.86 8.54 -49.42
CA PRO A 507 23.19 8.16 -48.94
C PRO A 507 23.87 9.24 -48.10
N THR A 508 24.54 8.81 -47.03
CA THR A 508 25.36 9.64 -46.15
C THR A 508 26.64 10.14 -46.83
N GLN A 509 26.97 11.42 -46.64
CA GLN A 509 28.29 11.96 -47.01
C GLN A 509 29.30 11.75 -45.86
N PRO A 510 30.59 11.52 -46.15
CA PRO A 510 31.62 11.36 -45.13
C PRO A 510 32.09 12.71 -44.59
N THR A 511 31.79 13.02 -43.33
CA THR A 511 32.39 14.16 -42.63
C THR A 511 33.82 13.83 -42.17
N THR A 512 34.77 14.64 -42.65
CA THR A 512 36.20 14.51 -42.35
C THR A 512 36.51 14.78 -40.88
N ARG A 513 37.35 13.92 -40.27
CA ARG A 513 38.08 14.26 -39.05
C ARG A 513 38.96 15.49 -39.29
N ASN A 514 38.74 16.57 -38.55
CA ASN A 514 39.81 17.53 -38.25
C ASN A 514 40.35 17.23 -36.84
N ARG A 515 41.68 17.09 -36.74
CA ARG A 515 42.38 17.34 -35.49
C ARG A 515 42.62 18.85 -35.40
N TYR A 516 42.34 19.45 -34.26
CA TYR A 516 43.27 20.33 -33.55
C TYR A 516 42.88 20.38 -32.07
#